data_AF-A0A1H4YUQ7-F1
#
_entry.id   AF-A0A1H4YUQ7-F1
#
_cell.length_a   1.000
_cell.length_b   1.000
_cell.length_c   1.000
_cell.angle_alpha   90.00
_cell.angle_beta   90.00
_cell.angle_gamma   90.00
#
_symmetry.space_group_name_H-M   'P 1'
#
loop_
_entity.id
_entity.type
_entity.pdbx_description
1 polymer ?
#
loop_
_entity_poly.entity_id
_entity_poly.type
_entity_poly.pdbx_seq_one_letter_code
_entity_poly.pdbx_strand_id
1 'polypeptide(L)'
;MKFAWIDLRAVPQPQLESIVDAAIHTRMQGVLCDDASVLAALPPTVTGVTTTVVTEEKELYDLGADTAAWVEVHDEPSLRLACEAAVALPLTVVRFADPTKIPLEIVLAAADRSAGKLITVCADLEEAATVLEVLERGSDGVLLAPSDAGEVFALARLLEAGTSPLELTTLTVDRIEHHGLGDRVCVDTCTHFAEDEGILVGSYSTGFILCCSETHPLPYMPTRPFRVNAGALHSYVLGPENRTNYLSELRSGSTTLAVNAEGRTRPVTVGRAKLESRPLLTITARAADDIVVSLTVQDDWHVRVLGPGGKVHNVTELRRGDELLGYLATDQRHVGFPIGEFCKEN
;
A
#
# COMPACT_ATOMS: atom_id res chain seq x y z
N MET A 1 2.26 -12.00 0.05
CA MET A 1 2.52 -11.24 1.29
C MET A 1 4.01 -11.14 1.44
N LYS A 2 4.55 -9.93 1.62
CA LYS A 2 5.98 -9.71 1.83
C LYS A 2 6.40 -10.23 3.19
N PHE A 3 7.65 -10.63 3.31
CA PHE A 3 8.23 -11.10 4.58
C PHE A 3 9.67 -10.62 4.72
N ALA A 4 10.23 -10.75 5.92
CA ALA A 4 11.65 -10.57 6.14
C ALA A 4 12.25 -11.71 6.94
N TRP A 5 13.55 -11.90 6.70
CA TRP A 5 14.43 -12.69 7.54
C TRP A 5 15.44 -11.79 8.23
N ILE A 6 15.86 -12.20 9.42
CA ILE A 6 16.92 -11.55 10.19
C ILE A 6 18.20 -12.36 10.05
N ASP A 7 19.28 -11.73 9.56
CA ASP A 7 20.61 -12.34 9.48
C ASP A 7 21.37 -12.12 10.78
N LEU A 8 21.59 -13.20 11.53
CA LEU A 8 22.32 -13.17 12.79
C LEU A 8 23.81 -13.47 12.64
N ARG A 9 24.28 -13.86 11.45
CA ARG A 9 25.66 -14.35 11.27
C ARG A 9 26.71 -13.28 11.58
N ALA A 10 26.36 -12.01 11.41
CA ALA A 10 27.22 -10.85 11.70
C ALA A 10 26.84 -10.11 12.99
N VAL A 11 25.80 -10.55 13.71
CA VAL A 11 25.31 -9.85 14.91
C VAL A 11 26.26 -10.08 16.09
N PRO A 12 26.76 -9.02 16.76
CA PRO A 12 27.58 -9.15 17.96
C PRO A 12 26.86 -9.87 19.11
N GLN A 13 27.60 -10.73 19.82
CA GLN A 13 27.09 -11.48 21.00
C GLN A 13 26.29 -10.64 22.02
N PRO A 14 26.69 -9.41 22.38
CA PRO A 14 25.92 -8.59 23.35
C PRO A 14 24.52 -8.18 22.86
N GLN A 15 24.28 -8.19 21.54
CA GLN A 15 23.01 -7.77 20.94
C GLN A 15 22.14 -8.96 20.52
N LEU A 16 22.73 -10.14 20.37
CA LEU A 16 22.10 -11.34 19.82
C LEU A 16 20.78 -11.69 20.50
N GLU A 17 20.76 -11.78 21.83
CA GLU A 17 19.56 -12.11 22.61
C GLU A 17 18.42 -11.10 22.34
N SER A 18 18.73 -9.80 22.41
CA SER A 18 17.72 -8.76 22.18
C SER A 18 17.16 -8.74 20.76
N ILE A 19 17.99 -9.07 19.76
CA ILE A 19 17.57 -9.12 18.35
C ILE A 19 16.72 -10.38 18.10
N VAL A 20 17.10 -11.52 18.67
CA VAL A 20 16.31 -12.77 18.61
C VAL A 20 14.94 -12.56 19.25
N ASP A 21 14.90 -11.97 20.46
CA ASP A 21 13.65 -11.67 21.15
C ASP A 21 12.75 -10.72 20.35
N ALA A 22 13.34 -9.68 19.73
CA ALA A 22 12.60 -8.78 18.86
C ALA A 22 12.05 -9.48 17.61
N ALA A 23 12.84 -10.36 16.99
CA ALA A 23 12.41 -11.15 15.83
C ALA A 23 11.23 -12.08 16.17
N ILE A 24 11.28 -12.70 17.35
CA ILE A 24 10.18 -13.53 17.89
C ILE A 24 8.94 -12.68 18.17
N HIS A 25 9.11 -11.54 18.85
CA HIS A 25 8.02 -10.66 19.24
C HIS A 25 7.28 -10.10 18.03
N THR A 26 8.02 -9.66 17.01
CA THR A 26 7.49 -9.13 15.75
C THR A 26 7.05 -10.22 14.77
N ARG A 27 7.24 -11.51 15.13
CA ARG A 27 6.91 -12.68 14.30
C ARG A 27 7.56 -12.62 12.91
N MET A 28 8.84 -12.25 12.87
CA MET A 28 9.64 -12.37 11.64
C MET A 28 9.53 -13.80 11.10
N GLN A 29 9.42 -13.93 9.77
CA GLN A 29 9.16 -15.25 9.16
C GLN A 29 10.35 -16.20 9.37
N GLY A 30 11.57 -15.67 9.41
CA GLY A 30 12.75 -16.48 9.58
C GLY A 30 13.96 -15.76 10.14
N VAL A 31 14.90 -16.56 10.61
CA VAL A 31 16.19 -16.14 11.17
C VAL A 31 17.26 -16.98 10.51
N LEU A 32 18.21 -16.33 9.84
CA LEU A 32 19.39 -16.96 9.26
C LEU A 32 20.51 -16.97 10.29
N CYS A 33 21.01 -18.15 10.64
CA CYS A 33 22.12 -18.31 11.57
C CYS A 33 22.89 -19.60 11.26
N ASP A 34 24.21 -19.58 11.43
CA ASP A 34 25.05 -20.78 11.28
C ASP A 34 25.15 -21.59 12.59
N ASP A 35 24.68 -21.03 13.71
CA ASP A 35 24.67 -21.69 15.02
C ASP A 35 23.39 -22.52 15.23
N ALA A 36 23.52 -23.83 15.14
CA ALA A 36 22.43 -24.78 15.32
C ALA A 36 21.75 -24.69 16.71
N SER A 37 22.46 -24.22 17.75
CA SER A 37 21.89 -24.06 19.09
C SER A 37 20.92 -22.88 19.16
N VAL A 38 21.22 -21.78 18.45
CA VAL A 38 20.32 -20.62 18.32
C VAL A 38 19.07 -21.05 17.57
N LEU A 39 19.23 -21.74 16.44
CA LEU A 39 18.10 -22.21 15.63
C LEU A 39 17.20 -23.19 16.41
N ALA A 40 17.78 -24.09 17.19
CA ALA A 40 17.02 -25.05 18.01
C ALA A 40 16.24 -24.41 19.16
N ALA A 41 16.63 -23.21 19.60
CA ALA A 41 15.95 -22.46 20.66
C ALA A 41 14.77 -21.60 20.14
N LEU A 42 14.63 -21.46 18.82
CA LEU A 42 13.55 -20.65 18.23
C LEU A 42 12.17 -21.29 18.47
N PRO A 43 11.13 -20.48 18.74
CA PRO A 43 9.77 -20.97 18.80
C PRO A 43 9.26 -21.38 17.40
N PRO A 44 8.23 -22.24 17.29
CA PRO A 44 7.67 -22.66 16.00
C PRO A 44 7.11 -21.53 15.13
N THR A 45 6.96 -20.33 15.68
CA THR A 45 6.48 -19.14 14.97
C THR A 45 7.55 -18.48 14.10
N VAL A 46 8.83 -18.81 14.29
CA VAL A 46 9.96 -18.25 13.53
C VAL A 46 10.75 -19.40 12.91
N THR A 47 10.96 -19.36 11.60
CA THR A 47 11.69 -20.42 10.90
C THR A 47 13.20 -20.22 11.08
N GLY A 48 13.89 -21.21 11.62
CA GLY A 48 15.35 -21.25 11.55
C GLY A 48 15.80 -21.59 10.13
N VAL A 49 16.66 -20.75 9.55
CA VAL A 49 17.11 -20.90 8.17
C VAL A 49 18.61 -21.11 8.10
N THR A 50 19.02 -22.00 7.20
CA THR A 50 20.40 -22.14 6.74
C THR A 50 20.43 -22.00 5.22
N THR A 51 21.54 -21.50 4.69
CA THR A 51 21.72 -21.28 3.25
C THR A 51 22.95 -22.00 2.74
N THR A 52 22.92 -22.43 1.47
CA THR A 52 24.10 -22.97 0.79
C THR A 52 24.54 -22.01 -0.31
N VAL A 53 25.80 -21.62 -0.30
CA VAL A 53 26.37 -20.78 -1.37
C VAL A 53 26.44 -21.59 -2.65
N VAL A 54 25.91 -21.01 -3.74
CA VAL A 54 25.89 -21.60 -5.08
C VAL A 54 26.70 -20.70 -6.00
N THR A 55 27.62 -21.29 -6.76
CA THR A 55 28.48 -20.59 -7.71
C THR A 55 28.36 -21.13 -9.14
N GLU A 56 27.77 -22.31 -9.32
CA GLU A 56 27.54 -22.93 -10.63
C GLU A 56 26.13 -23.54 -10.73
N GLU A 57 25.53 -23.52 -11.93
CA GLU A 57 24.17 -24.03 -12.18
C GLU A 57 23.99 -25.49 -11.75
N LYS A 58 25.02 -26.32 -11.91
CA LYS A 58 24.98 -27.75 -11.55
C LYS A 58 24.68 -27.97 -10.06
N GLU A 59 25.08 -27.04 -9.19
CA GLU A 59 24.91 -27.13 -7.73
C GLU A 59 23.45 -26.92 -7.31
N LEU A 60 22.62 -26.32 -8.19
CA LEU A 60 21.20 -26.12 -7.92
C LEU A 60 20.45 -27.46 -7.79
N TYR A 61 20.87 -28.48 -8.54
CA TYR A 61 20.23 -29.80 -8.55
C TYR A 61 20.59 -30.65 -7.32
N ASP A 62 21.64 -30.28 -6.59
CA ASP A 62 22.12 -30.99 -5.41
C ASP A 62 21.52 -30.43 -4.10
N LEU A 63 20.73 -29.34 -4.19
CA LEU A 63 20.12 -28.72 -3.02
C LEU A 63 18.92 -29.52 -2.49
N GLY A 64 18.89 -29.69 -1.17
CA GLY A 64 17.72 -30.23 -0.49
C GLY A 64 16.51 -29.29 -0.60
N ALA A 65 15.31 -29.86 -0.55
CA ALA A 65 14.06 -29.11 -0.70
C ALA A 65 13.87 -27.96 0.33
N ASP A 66 14.51 -28.08 1.50
CA ASP A 66 14.41 -27.12 2.61
C ASP A 66 15.61 -26.16 2.69
N THR A 67 16.58 -26.26 1.77
CA THR A 67 17.79 -25.43 1.78
C THR A 67 17.64 -24.26 0.82
N ALA A 68 17.78 -23.04 1.32
CA ALA A 68 17.80 -21.85 0.47
C ALA A 68 19.16 -21.72 -0.24
N ALA A 69 19.14 -21.49 -1.56
CA ALA A 69 20.35 -21.13 -2.29
C ALA A 69 20.79 -19.71 -1.94
N TRP A 70 22.09 -19.47 -1.85
CA TRP A 70 22.69 -18.15 -1.69
C TRP A 70 23.55 -17.84 -2.90
N VAL A 71 23.18 -16.80 -3.65
CA VAL A 71 23.91 -16.38 -4.85
C VAL A 71 24.46 -14.96 -4.67
N GLU A 72 25.77 -14.82 -4.83
CA GLU A 72 26.47 -13.54 -4.92
C GLU A 72 26.41 -13.03 -6.35
N VAL A 73 25.76 -11.89 -6.58
CA VAL A 73 25.62 -11.31 -7.91
C VAL A 73 26.55 -10.10 -8.04
N HIS A 74 27.59 -10.26 -8.85
CA HIS A 74 28.63 -9.25 -9.07
C HIS A 74 29.00 -9.06 -10.55
N ASP A 75 28.42 -9.85 -11.46
CA ASP A 75 28.64 -9.80 -12.89
C ASP A 75 27.51 -10.49 -13.67
N GLU A 76 27.62 -10.53 -15.00
CA GLU A 76 26.61 -11.16 -15.86
C GLU A 76 26.47 -12.68 -15.64
N PRO A 77 27.55 -13.49 -15.52
CA PRO A 77 27.44 -14.91 -15.19
C PRO A 77 26.70 -15.17 -13.88
N SER A 78 27.05 -14.47 -12.80
CA SER A 78 26.39 -14.63 -11.50
C SER A 78 24.93 -14.14 -11.51
N LEU A 79 24.62 -13.11 -12.29
CA LEU A 79 23.24 -12.67 -12.52
C LEU A 79 22.40 -13.76 -13.23
N ARG A 80 22.98 -14.43 -14.23
CA ARG A 80 22.31 -15.54 -14.92
C ARG A 80 22.01 -16.70 -13.96
N LEU A 81 22.99 -17.06 -13.13
CA LEU A 81 22.82 -18.08 -12.09
C LEU A 81 21.70 -17.70 -11.10
N ALA A 82 21.63 -16.44 -10.68
CA ALA A 82 20.56 -15.97 -9.80
C ALA A 82 19.16 -16.11 -10.45
N CYS A 83 19.04 -15.81 -11.74
CA CYS A 83 17.80 -16.03 -12.50
C CYS A 83 17.42 -17.51 -12.55
N GLU A 84 18.37 -18.39 -12.86
CA GLU A 84 18.14 -19.85 -12.92
C GLU A 84 17.71 -20.39 -11.55
N ALA A 85 18.40 -19.98 -10.48
CA ALA A 85 18.06 -20.34 -9.12
C ALA A 85 16.66 -19.86 -8.72
N ALA A 86 16.30 -18.61 -9.01
CA ALA A 86 14.99 -18.04 -8.69
C ALA A 86 13.83 -18.70 -9.45
N VAL A 87 14.10 -19.30 -10.61
CA VAL A 87 13.12 -20.06 -11.38
C VAL A 87 13.00 -21.51 -10.89
N ALA A 88 14.13 -22.16 -10.61
CA ALA A 88 14.19 -23.58 -10.33
C ALA A 88 13.91 -23.95 -8.86
N LEU A 89 14.24 -23.07 -7.92
CA LEU A 89 14.25 -23.38 -6.50
C LEU A 89 13.07 -22.77 -5.73
N PRO A 90 12.65 -23.39 -4.62
CA PRO A 90 11.60 -22.84 -3.77
C PRO A 90 12.04 -21.57 -3.03
N LEU A 91 13.33 -21.44 -2.70
CA LEU A 91 13.90 -20.34 -1.93
C LEU A 91 15.29 -19.97 -2.46
N THR A 92 15.44 -18.71 -2.87
CA THR A 92 16.71 -18.17 -3.36
C THR A 92 17.01 -16.84 -2.66
N VAL A 93 18.18 -16.75 -2.03
CA VAL A 93 18.73 -15.53 -1.44
C VAL A 93 19.76 -14.94 -2.41
N VAL A 94 19.61 -13.66 -2.75
CA VAL A 94 20.52 -12.94 -3.63
C VAL A 94 21.15 -11.75 -2.92
N ARG A 95 22.48 -11.62 -3.01
CA ARG A 95 23.22 -10.44 -2.58
C ARG A 95 23.84 -9.77 -3.80
N PHE A 96 23.51 -8.50 -4.03
CA PHE A 96 24.07 -7.73 -5.16
C PHE A 96 25.27 -6.91 -4.70
N ALA A 97 26.35 -6.93 -5.48
CA ALA A 97 27.53 -6.11 -5.23
C ALA A 97 27.32 -4.63 -5.65
N ASP A 98 26.50 -4.41 -6.68
CA ASP A 98 26.21 -3.07 -7.20
C ASP A 98 25.06 -2.39 -6.45
N PRO A 99 25.14 -1.05 -6.23
CA PRO A 99 24.08 -0.32 -5.54
C PRO A 99 22.79 -0.13 -6.39
N THR A 100 22.86 -0.37 -7.70
CA THR A 100 21.69 -0.26 -8.60
C THR A 100 20.72 -1.44 -8.42
N LYS A 101 19.43 -1.21 -8.66
CA LYS A 101 18.38 -2.24 -8.59
C LYS A 101 18.09 -2.93 -9.92
N ILE A 102 18.75 -2.54 -11.01
CA ILE A 102 18.60 -3.17 -12.33
C ILE A 102 18.84 -4.69 -12.28
N PRO A 103 19.90 -5.22 -11.63
CA PRO A 103 20.08 -6.66 -11.53
C PRO A 103 18.92 -7.37 -10.81
N LEU A 104 18.38 -6.78 -9.74
CA LEU A 104 17.21 -7.31 -9.03
C LEU A 104 15.97 -7.32 -9.94
N GLU A 105 15.74 -6.25 -10.71
CA GLU A 105 14.64 -6.18 -11.68
C GLU A 105 14.71 -7.32 -12.71
N ILE A 106 15.92 -7.65 -13.18
CA ILE A 106 16.16 -8.74 -14.14
C ILE A 106 15.82 -10.10 -13.51
N VAL A 107 16.26 -10.37 -12.28
CA VAL A 107 15.95 -11.63 -11.58
C VAL A 107 14.45 -11.76 -11.32
N LEU A 108 13.80 -10.68 -10.88
CA LEU A 108 12.36 -10.64 -10.66
C LEU A 108 11.58 -10.90 -11.97
N ALA A 109 12.01 -10.30 -13.07
CA ALA A 109 11.39 -10.52 -14.38
C ALA A 109 11.55 -11.98 -14.85
N ALA A 110 12.71 -12.59 -14.62
CA ALA A 110 12.92 -14.01 -14.92
C ALA A 110 12.02 -14.93 -14.07
N ALA A 111 11.81 -14.56 -12.80
CA ALA A 111 11.02 -15.32 -11.83
C ALA A 111 9.51 -15.00 -11.82
N ASP A 112 9.00 -14.12 -12.70
CA ASP A 112 7.64 -13.58 -12.62
C ASP A 112 6.54 -14.66 -12.52
N ARG A 113 6.79 -15.85 -13.09
CA ARG A 113 5.87 -17.00 -13.10
C ARG A 113 6.38 -18.23 -12.35
N SER A 114 7.51 -18.12 -11.65
CA SER A 114 8.00 -19.23 -10.82
C SER A 114 7.20 -19.28 -9.51
N ALA A 115 7.13 -20.47 -8.91
CA ALA A 115 6.53 -20.66 -7.59
C ALA A 115 7.52 -20.39 -6.44
N GLY A 116 8.80 -20.20 -6.79
CA GLY A 116 9.86 -19.91 -5.84
C GLY A 116 9.71 -18.53 -5.22
N LYS A 117 10.34 -18.35 -4.06
CA LYS A 117 10.42 -17.06 -3.36
C LYS A 117 11.83 -16.50 -3.48
N LEU A 118 11.93 -15.24 -3.88
CA LEU A 118 13.18 -14.50 -3.89
C LEU A 118 13.33 -13.71 -2.58
N ILE A 119 14.51 -13.79 -1.97
CA ILE A 119 14.91 -12.99 -0.82
C ILE A 119 16.12 -12.16 -1.22
N THR A 120 16.06 -10.85 -1.02
CA THR A 120 17.18 -9.96 -1.33
C THR A 120 17.86 -9.49 -0.06
N VAL A 121 19.18 -9.60 -0.02
CA VAL A 121 19.98 -9.05 1.09
C VAL A 121 19.99 -7.52 0.99
N CYS A 122 19.71 -6.86 2.12
CA CYS A 122 19.73 -5.41 2.25
C CYS A 122 20.78 -5.00 3.29
N ALA A 123 21.50 -3.93 3.00
CA ALA A 123 22.50 -3.33 3.86
C ALA A 123 21.87 -2.58 5.03
N ASP A 124 20.71 -1.94 4.81
CA ASP A 124 20.00 -1.16 5.80
C ASP A 124 18.48 -1.10 5.55
N LEU A 125 17.76 -0.37 6.41
CA LEU A 125 16.31 -0.19 6.33
C LEU A 125 15.86 0.65 5.12
N GLU A 126 16.70 1.59 4.65
CA GLU A 126 16.36 2.43 3.48
C GLU A 126 16.39 1.59 2.20
N GLU A 127 17.41 0.73 2.07
CA GLU A 127 17.50 -0.24 1.00
C GLU A 127 16.37 -1.29 1.10
N ALA A 128 16.04 -1.77 2.30
CA ALA A 128 14.94 -2.71 2.49
C ALA A 128 13.58 -2.13 2.05
N ALA A 129 13.29 -0.88 2.43
CA ALA A 129 12.08 -0.18 1.97
C ALA A 129 12.04 -0.09 0.44
N THR A 130 13.16 0.27 -0.20
CA THR A 130 13.27 0.34 -1.66
C THR A 130 13.02 -1.02 -2.31
N VAL A 131 13.67 -2.07 -1.81
CA VAL A 131 13.62 -3.44 -2.38
C VAL A 131 12.22 -4.06 -2.28
N LEU A 132 11.47 -3.73 -1.22
CA LEU A 132 10.09 -4.19 -1.05
C LEU A 132 9.13 -3.59 -2.10
N GLU A 133 9.50 -2.48 -2.76
CA GLU A 133 8.68 -1.75 -3.73
C GLU A 133 9.13 -1.92 -5.20
N VAL A 134 10.30 -2.51 -5.46
CA VAL A 134 10.88 -2.65 -6.83
C VAL A 134 9.89 -3.34 -7.79
N LEU A 135 9.62 -2.72 -8.96
CA LEU A 135 8.65 -3.20 -9.97
C LEU A 135 7.20 -3.31 -9.48
N GLU A 136 6.79 -2.56 -8.45
CA GLU A 136 5.44 -2.63 -7.83
C GLU A 136 5.08 -4.02 -7.22
N ARG A 137 5.98 -4.99 -7.40
CA ARG A 137 5.92 -6.33 -6.84
C ARG A 137 6.86 -6.46 -5.68
N GLY A 138 8.11 -5.98 -5.77
CA GLY A 138 9.23 -6.15 -4.84
C GLY A 138 9.78 -7.59 -4.79
N SER A 139 10.93 -7.80 -4.15
CA SER A 139 11.39 -9.16 -3.77
C SER A 139 10.42 -9.80 -2.78
N ASP A 140 10.15 -11.10 -2.84
CA ASP A 140 9.14 -11.75 -1.97
C ASP A 140 9.48 -11.56 -0.49
N GLY A 141 10.77 -11.53 -0.17
CA GLY A 141 11.25 -11.03 1.11
C GLY A 141 12.58 -10.30 1.06
N VAL A 142 12.96 -9.76 2.20
CA VAL A 142 14.26 -9.11 2.42
C VAL A 142 15.02 -9.82 3.55
N LEU A 143 16.34 -9.84 3.47
CA LEU A 143 17.22 -10.29 4.54
C LEU A 143 18.02 -9.10 5.05
N LEU A 144 17.87 -8.75 6.31
CA LEU A 144 18.59 -7.65 6.96
C LEU A 144 19.44 -8.19 8.10
N ALA A 145 20.68 -7.72 8.21
CA ALA A 145 21.53 -7.93 9.38
C ALA A 145 21.40 -6.71 10.32
N PRO A 146 20.50 -6.73 11.31
CA PRO A 146 20.19 -5.55 12.10
C PRO A 146 21.33 -5.19 13.05
N SER A 147 21.53 -3.89 13.27
CA SER A 147 22.50 -3.38 14.24
C SER A 147 22.00 -3.43 15.69
N ASP A 148 20.68 -3.44 15.89
CA ASP A 148 20.03 -3.59 17.20
C ASP A 148 18.57 -4.08 17.07
N ALA A 149 17.91 -4.32 18.20
CA ALA A 149 16.51 -4.74 18.25
C ALA A 149 15.55 -3.68 17.63
N GLY A 150 15.89 -2.40 17.68
CA GLY A 150 15.10 -1.31 17.14
C GLY A 150 14.93 -1.38 15.63
N GLU A 151 15.98 -1.79 14.90
CA GLU A 151 15.90 -2.02 13.46
C GLU A 151 14.95 -3.17 13.10
N VAL A 152 14.87 -4.22 13.92
CA VAL A 152 13.91 -5.32 13.74
C VAL A 152 12.47 -4.79 13.82
N PHE A 153 12.16 -3.96 14.82
CA PHE A 153 10.83 -3.33 14.93
C PHE A 153 10.55 -2.37 13.77
N ALA A 154 11.56 -1.64 13.28
CA ALA A 154 11.41 -0.77 12.13
C ALA A 154 11.11 -1.55 10.85
N LEU A 155 11.81 -2.67 10.62
CA LEU A 155 11.56 -3.56 9.50
C LEU A 155 10.16 -4.18 9.56
N ALA A 156 9.71 -4.58 10.77
CA ALA A 156 8.34 -5.07 10.96
C ALA A 156 7.30 -4.04 10.50
N ARG A 157 7.48 -2.76 10.89
CA ARG A 157 6.59 -1.68 10.45
C ARG A 157 6.61 -1.47 8.94
N LEU A 158 7.77 -1.64 8.28
CA LEU A 158 7.84 -1.58 6.81
C LEU A 158 7.04 -2.70 6.15
N LEU A 159 7.07 -3.91 6.70
CA LEU A 159 6.28 -5.04 6.20
C LEU A 159 4.78 -4.86 6.48
N GLU A 160 4.44 -4.21 7.58
CA GLU A 160 3.06 -3.85 7.96
C GLU A 160 2.52 -2.64 7.22
N ALA A 161 3.33 -1.89 6.47
CA ALA A 161 2.94 -0.65 5.77
C ALA A 161 1.87 -0.85 4.67
N GLY A 162 1.31 -2.05 4.53
CA GLY A 162 0.04 -2.26 3.86
C GLY A 162 -1.11 -1.60 4.62
N THR A 163 -2.01 -0.92 3.92
CA THR A 163 -3.17 -0.29 4.54
C THR A 163 -4.25 -1.34 4.83
N SER A 164 -4.92 -1.21 5.97
CA SER A 164 -6.03 -2.12 6.31
C SER A 164 -7.19 -1.91 5.33
N PRO A 165 -7.86 -2.98 4.87
CA PRO A 165 -9.08 -2.83 4.09
C PRO A 165 -10.14 -2.11 4.92
N LEU A 166 -10.99 -1.35 4.25
CA LEU A 166 -12.11 -0.64 4.85
C LEU A 166 -13.40 -1.43 4.64
N GLU A 167 -14.23 -1.50 5.66
CA GLU A 167 -15.60 -1.97 5.52
C GLU A 167 -16.44 -0.85 4.89
N LEU A 168 -16.60 -0.89 3.56
CA LEU A 168 -17.45 0.05 2.85
C LEU A 168 -18.92 -0.25 3.13
N THR A 169 -19.72 0.81 3.25
CA THR A 169 -21.18 0.74 3.38
C THR A 169 -21.85 1.24 2.10
N THR A 170 -23.05 0.74 1.85
CA THR A 170 -23.94 1.33 0.86
C THR A 170 -24.61 2.58 1.45
N LEU A 171 -24.61 3.67 0.70
CA LEU A 171 -25.31 4.91 1.00
C LEU A 171 -26.44 5.09 0.00
N THR A 172 -27.64 5.41 0.46
CA THR A 172 -28.77 5.73 -0.41
C THR A 172 -28.90 7.23 -0.56
N VAL A 173 -28.89 7.74 -1.81
CA VAL A 173 -29.07 9.16 -2.11
C VAL A 173 -30.44 9.62 -1.61
N ASP A 174 -30.43 10.64 -0.75
CA ASP A 174 -31.63 11.28 -0.22
C ASP A 174 -32.02 12.50 -1.07
N ARG A 175 -31.05 13.38 -1.37
CA ARG A 175 -31.26 14.56 -2.20
C ARG A 175 -29.98 15.04 -2.90
N ILE A 176 -30.19 15.76 -4.00
CA ILE A 176 -29.17 16.47 -4.77
C ILE A 176 -29.54 17.95 -4.82
N GLU A 177 -28.61 18.82 -4.45
CA GLU A 177 -28.83 20.27 -4.43
C GLU A 177 -27.79 20.96 -5.32
N HIS A 178 -28.25 21.68 -6.35
CA HIS A 178 -27.38 22.45 -7.23
C HIS A 178 -27.10 23.83 -6.63
N HIS A 179 -25.86 24.28 -6.76
CA HIS A 179 -25.35 25.52 -6.19
C HIS A 179 -24.62 26.36 -7.24
N GLY A 180 -24.34 27.61 -6.87
CA GLY A 180 -23.59 28.54 -7.71
C GLY A 180 -22.08 28.24 -7.72
N LEU A 181 -21.32 29.26 -8.07
CA LEU A 181 -19.86 29.18 -8.13
C LEU A 181 -19.26 28.96 -6.74
N GLY A 182 -18.32 28.02 -6.63
CA GLY A 182 -17.47 27.81 -5.47
C GLY A 182 -16.17 27.09 -5.85
N ASP A 183 -15.22 27.03 -4.92
CA ASP A 183 -13.91 26.42 -5.17
C ASP A 183 -13.92 24.93 -4.86
N ARG A 184 -13.43 24.14 -5.84
CA ARG A 184 -13.25 22.70 -5.76
C ARG A 184 -11.79 22.32 -5.92
N VAL A 185 -11.45 21.09 -5.55
CA VAL A 185 -10.12 20.51 -5.70
C VAL A 185 -10.19 19.24 -6.58
N CYS A 186 -9.37 19.17 -7.64
CA CYS A 186 -8.96 17.88 -8.22
C CYS A 186 -7.74 17.37 -7.46
N VAL A 187 -7.67 16.07 -7.22
CA VAL A 187 -6.46 15.42 -6.74
C VAL A 187 -5.81 14.65 -7.89
N ASP A 188 -4.59 15.03 -8.27
CA ASP A 188 -3.73 14.31 -9.20
C ASP A 188 -2.71 13.50 -8.39
N THR A 189 -2.71 12.18 -8.52
CA THR A 189 -1.75 11.26 -7.89
C THR A 189 -0.52 11.01 -8.78
N CYS A 190 0.54 10.48 -8.19
CA CYS A 190 1.74 10.01 -8.90
C CYS A 190 1.63 8.54 -9.37
N THR A 191 0.44 7.94 -9.25
CA THR A 191 0.15 6.56 -9.62
C THR A 191 -1.22 6.49 -10.30
N HIS A 192 -1.42 5.50 -11.16
CA HIS A 192 -2.71 5.24 -11.77
C HIS A 192 -3.65 4.53 -10.79
N PHE A 193 -4.94 4.80 -10.94
CA PHE A 193 -6.07 4.11 -10.35
C PHE A 193 -6.57 3.03 -11.32
N ALA A 194 -7.07 1.93 -10.76
CA ALA A 194 -7.91 0.98 -11.49
C ALA A 194 -9.32 1.56 -11.75
N GLU A 195 -10.10 0.91 -12.61
CA GLU A 195 -11.44 1.38 -13.00
C GLU A 195 -12.42 1.45 -11.83
N ASP A 196 -12.26 0.59 -10.82
CA ASP A 196 -13.08 0.55 -9.60
C ASP A 196 -12.42 1.28 -8.41
N GLU A 197 -11.36 2.07 -8.65
CA GLU A 197 -10.64 2.80 -7.62
C GLU A 197 -10.88 4.32 -7.65
N GLY A 198 -10.74 4.91 -6.47
CA GLY A 198 -10.69 6.35 -6.30
C GLY A 198 -10.27 6.74 -4.89
N ILE A 199 -10.82 7.82 -4.36
CA ILE A 199 -10.53 8.30 -2.99
C ILE A 199 -11.82 8.59 -2.23
N LEU A 200 -11.79 8.41 -0.91
CA LEU A 200 -12.93 8.69 -0.03
C LEU A 200 -12.95 10.17 0.37
N VAL A 201 -14.05 10.87 0.06
CA VAL A 201 -14.21 12.30 0.31
C VAL A 201 -15.57 12.57 0.96
N GLY A 202 -15.59 13.45 1.96
CA GLY A 202 -16.81 13.84 2.66
C GLY A 202 -16.79 15.30 3.05
N SER A 203 -17.96 15.96 3.14
CA SER A 203 -18.05 17.31 3.71
C SER A 203 -17.73 17.33 5.22
N TYR A 204 -17.90 16.19 5.89
CA TYR A 204 -17.58 16.00 7.31
C TYR A 204 -16.57 14.86 7.46
N SER A 205 -15.85 14.89 8.57
CA SER A 205 -14.74 13.96 8.82
C SER A 205 -15.16 12.54 9.24
N THR A 206 -16.47 12.32 9.41
CA THR A 206 -17.07 11.07 9.89
C THR A 206 -17.78 10.26 8.80
N GLY A 207 -18.00 10.83 7.62
CA GLY A 207 -18.75 10.17 6.54
C GLY A 207 -18.23 10.56 5.18
N PHE A 208 -17.90 9.56 4.36
CA PHE A 208 -17.25 9.73 3.06
C PHE A 208 -18.02 9.02 1.95
N ILE A 209 -17.96 9.58 0.75
CA ILE A 209 -18.41 8.96 -0.51
C ILE A 209 -17.17 8.59 -1.33
N LEU A 210 -17.20 7.44 -1.98
CA LEU A 210 -16.11 6.98 -2.84
C LEU A 210 -16.14 7.71 -4.19
N CYS A 211 -15.30 8.73 -4.34
CA CYS A 211 -15.16 9.50 -5.58
C CYS A 211 -14.38 8.69 -6.60
N CYS A 212 -14.93 8.53 -7.82
CA CYS A 212 -14.33 7.76 -8.89
C CYS A 212 -13.17 8.53 -9.56
N SER A 213 -12.11 7.81 -9.92
CA SER A 213 -11.04 8.34 -10.77
C SER A 213 -11.50 8.60 -12.22
N GLU A 214 -10.79 9.44 -12.97
CA GLU A 214 -11.00 9.70 -14.40
C GLU A 214 -10.52 8.52 -15.28
N THR A 215 -10.84 7.29 -14.90
CA THR A 215 -10.47 6.02 -15.58
C THR A 215 -11.46 5.61 -16.66
N HIS A 216 -12.71 6.06 -16.57
CA HIS A 216 -13.77 5.70 -17.52
C HIS A 216 -13.83 6.69 -18.69
N PRO A 217 -13.91 6.23 -19.94
CA PRO A 217 -13.87 7.10 -21.11
C PRO A 217 -15.06 8.07 -21.15
N LEU A 218 -14.80 9.22 -21.78
CA LEU A 218 -15.78 10.27 -22.01
C LEU A 218 -15.74 10.71 -23.47
N PRO A 219 -16.88 11.11 -24.07
CA PRO A 219 -16.89 11.74 -25.36
C PRO A 219 -15.93 12.94 -25.38
N TYR A 220 -15.06 12.99 -26.38
CA TYR A 220 -14.15 14.12 -26.66
C TYR A 220 -13.04 14.38 -25.62
N MET A 221 -12.83 13.47 -24.65
CA MET A 221 -11.84 13.67 -23.59
C MET A 221 -11.11 12.36 -23.25
N PRO A 222 -9.76 12.32 -23.31
CA PRO A 222 -9.01 11.15 -22.88
C PRO A 222 -9.12 10.97 -21.36
N THR A 223 -8.99 9.72 -20.92
CA THR A 223 -8.93 9.38 -19.49
C THR A 223 -7.67 9.95 -18.86
N ARG A 224 -7.75 10.20 -17.56
CA ARG A 224 -6.61 10.60 -16.72
C ARG A 224 -6.63 9.71 -15.50
N PRO A 225 -6.16 8.46 -15.63
CA PRO A 225 -6.30 7.45 -14.59
C PRO A 225 -5.52 7.79 -13.30
N PHE A 226 -4.89 8.95 -13.18
CA PHE A 226 -4.27 9.47 -11.96
C PHE A 226 -5.08 10.61 -11.30
N ARG A 227 -6.25 11.00 -11.84
CA ARG A 227 -7.03 12.16 -11.38
C ARG A 227 -8.33 11.74 -10.74
N VAL A 228 -8.69 12.37 -9.62
CA VAL A 228 -10.03 12.35 -9.03
C VAL A 228 -10.59 13.78 -8.95
N ASN A 229 -11.82 13.96 -9.42
CA ASN A 229 -12.59 15.19 -9.21
C ASN A 229 -13.21 15.16 -7.80
N ALA A 230 -12.39 15.44 -6.78
CA ALA A 230 -12.63 15.06 -5.40
C ALA A 230 -13.83 15.75 -4.74
N GLY A 231 -13.83 17.08 -4.62
CA GLY A 231 -14.87 17.81 -3.89
C GLY A 231 -14.55 19.29 -3.68
N ALA A 232 -15.40 19.97 -2.92
CA ALA A 232 -15.21 21.36 -2.51
C ALA A 232 -13.99 21.50 -1.58
N LEU A 233 -13.37 22.69 -1.53
CA LEU A 233 -12.11 22.91 -0.78
C LEU A 233 -12.16 22.53 0.72
N HIS A 234 -13.36 22.57 1.31
CA HIS A 234 -13.62 22.30 2.72
C HIS A 234 -13.84 20.81 3.01
N SER A 235 -13.99 19.98 1.98
CA SER A 235 -14.24 18.54 2.17
C SER A 235 -12.99 17.86 2.72
N TYR A 236 -13.21 16.86 3.56
CA TYR A 236 -12.19 15.97 4.08
C TYR A 236 -11.89 14.86 3.07
N VAL A 237 -10.63 14.45 3.01
CA VAL A 237 -10.18 13.23 2.34
C VAL A 237 -9.64 12.25 3.38
N LEU A 238 -9.92 10.95 3.22
CA LEU A 238 -9.36 9.90 4.06
C LEU A 238 -7.94 9.54 3.61
N GLY A 239 -6.99 9.62 4.53
CA GLY A 239 -5.60 9.22 4.36
C GLY A 239 -5.26 7.92 5.10
N PRO A 240 -3.99 7.49 5.05
CA PRO A 240 -3.48 6.36 5.82
C PRO A 240 -3.71 6.53 7.32
N GLU A 241 -3.69 5.41 8.06
CA GLU A 241 -3.80 5.40 9.54
C GLU A 241 -5.05 6.11 10.08
N ASN A 242 -6.17 6.05 9.33
CA ASN A 242 -7.44 6.67 9.70
C ASN A 242 -7.38 8.20 9.87
N ARG A 243 -6.36 8.85 9.29
CA ARG A 243 -6.18 10.31 9.32
C ARG A 243 -7.00 10.99 8.23
N THR A 244 -7.40 12.23 8.46
CA THR A 244 -8.14 13.02 7.47
C THR A 244 -7.49 14.39 7.26
N ASN A 245 -7.52 14.90 6.04
CA ASN A 245 -7.04 16.24 5.70
C ASN A 245 -8.15 17.00 4.97
N TYR A 246 -8.16 18.32 5.07
CA TYR A 246 -8.96 19.09 4.13
C TYR A 246 -8.36 18.95 2.72
N LEU A 247 -9.20 18.89 1.69
CA LEU A 247 -8.73 18.91 0.30
C LEU A 247 -7.87 20.15 0.00
N SER A 248 -8.20 21.28 0.63
CA SER A 248 -7.42 22.53 0.56
C SER A 248 -6.03 22.47 1.22
N GLU A 249 -5.72 21.44 1.99
CA GLU A 249 -4.41 21.24 2.64
C GLU A 249 -3.49 20.31 1.85
N LEU A 250 -4.03 19.51 0.91
CA LEU A 250 -3.22 18.62 0.09
C LEU A 250 -2.20 19.38 -0.77
N ARG A 251 -0.95 18.94 -0.76
CA ARG A 251 0.15 19.49 -1.57
C ARG A 251 0.86 18.36 -2.31
N SER A 252 1.78 18.73 -3.20
CA SER A 252 2.68 17.73 -3.80
C SER A 252 3.46 17.02 -2.68
N GLY A 253 3.54 15.69 -2.74
CA GLY A 253 4.14 14.85 -1.72
C GLY A 253 3.23 14.51 -0.54
N SER A 254 2.01 15.06 -0.45
CA SER A 254 1.00 14.55 0.49
C SER A 254 0.63 13.12 0.15
N THR A 255 0.17 12.34 1.14
CA THR A 255 -0.31 10.97 0.94
C THR A 255 -1.81 10.91 1.21
N THR A 256 -2.56 10.23 0.34
CA THR A 256 -3.97 9.89 0.53
C THR A 256 -4.16 8.39 0.35
N LEU A 257 -5.37 7.88 0.58
CA LEU A 257 -5.69 6.48 0.39
C LEU A 257 -6.44 6.26 -0.93
N ALA A 258 -5.89 5.44 -1.83
CA ALA A 258 -6.68 4.86 -2.91
C ALA A 258 -7.52 3.73 -2.33
N VAL A 259 -8.80 3.72 -2.68
CA VAL A 259 -9.78 2.74 -2.20
C VAL A 259 -10.55 2.20 -3.39
N ASN A 260 -10.70 0.89 -3.45
CA ASN A 260 -11.45 0.22 -4.51
C ASN A 260 -12.86 -0.16 -4.06
N ALA A 261 -13.69 -0.67 -4.98
CA ALA A 261 -15.10 -0.96 -4.71
C ALA A 261 -15.34 -2.07 -3.66
N GLU A 262 -14.33 -2.90 -3.36
CA GLU A 262 -14.37 -3.92 -2.29
C GLU A 262 -13.70 -3.44 -0.99
N GLY A 263 -13.30 -2.17 -0.91
CA GLY A 263 -12.67 -1.61 0.28
C GLY A 263 -11.19 -1.96 0.44
N ARG A 264 -10.54 -2.59 -0.55
CA ARG A 264 -9.08 -2.72 -0.55
C ARG A 264 -8.46 -1.34 -0.67
N THR A 265 -7.39 -1.13 0.07
CA THR A 265 -6.75 0.17 0.19
C THR A 265 -5.27 0.09 -0.15
N ARG A 266 -4.71 1.20 -0.62
CA ARG A 266 -3.26 1.41 -0.74
C ARG A 266 -2.94 2.89 -0.61
N PRO A 267 -1.79 3.25 0.00
CA PRO A 267 -1.36 4.65 0.05
C PRO A 267 -1.00 5.12 -1.35
N VAL A 268 -1.36 6.37 -1.67
CA VAL A 268 -1.00 7.00 -2.95
C VAL A 268 -0.46 8.41 -2.72
N THR A 269 0.65 8.71 -3.38
CA THR A 269 1.27 10.04 -3.32
C THR A 269 0.51 11.02 -4.23
N VAL A 270 0.18 12.18 -3.68
CA VAL A 270 -0.41 13.31 -4.41
C VAL A 270 0.71 14.02 -5.16
N GLY A 271 0.60 14.08 -6.49
CA GLY A 271 1.46 14.89 -7.34
C GLY A 271 1.05 16.35 -7.30
N ARG A 272 -0.26 16.63 -7.36
CA ARG A 272 -0.81 18.00 -7.33
C ARG A 272 -2.27 18.01 -6.85
N ALA A 273 -2.60 18.99 -6.00
CA ALA A 273 -3.98 19.39 -5.75
C ALA A 273 -4.32 20.64 -6.59
N LYS A 274 -5.31 20.55 -7.47
CA LYS A 274 -5.70 21.64 -8.37
C LYS A 274 -6.98 22.31 -7.85
N LEU A 275 -6.84 23.54 -7.34
CA LEU A 275 -7.97 24.37 -6.92
C LEU A 275 -8.50 25.20 -8.10
N GLU A 276 -9.82 25.16 -8.33
CA GLU A 276 -10.49 26.00 -9.33
C GLU A 276 -11.94 26.29 -8.95
N SER A 277 -12.47 27.42 -9.41
CA SER A 277 -13.86 27.81 -9.18
C SER A 277 -14.78 27.22 -10.25
N ARG A 278 -15.84 26.51 -9.83
CA ARG A 278 -16.83 25.85 -10.69
C ARG A 278 -18.23 25.90 -10.07
N PRO A 279 -19.30 25.76 -10.85
CA PRO A 279 -20.61 25.42 -10.29
C PRO A 279 -20.51 24.15 -9.45
N LEU A 280 -21.19 24.11 -8.32
CA LEU A 280 -21.14 23.00 -7.38
C LEU A 280 -22.51 22.34 -7.23
N LEU A 281 -22.53 21.07 -6.86
CA LEU A 281 -23.72 20.40 -6.34
C LEU A 281 -23.37 19.66 -5.05
N THR A 282 -24.34 19.49 -4.17
CA THR A 282 -24.20 18.69 -2.95
C THR A 282 -25.02 17.42 -3.08
N ILE A 283 -24.35 16.29 -2.89
CA ILE A 283 -24.97 14.98 -2.72
C ILE A 283 -25.20 14.80 -1.22
N THR A 284 -26.45 14.54 -0.81
CA THR A 284 -26.74 14.03 0.53
C THR A 284 -27.28 12.62 0.43
N ALA A 285 -26.63 11.69 1.13
CA ALA A 285 -26.99 10.28 1.19
C ALA A 285 -27.09 9.81 2.64
N ARG A 286 -27.71 8.66 2.85
CA ARG A 286 -27.90 8.06 4.17
C ARG A 286 -27.37 6.64 4.20
N ALA A 287 -26.65 6.29 5.25
CA ALA A 287 -26.25 4.92 5.52
C ALA A 287 -27.38 4.15 6.24
N ALA A 288 -27.12 2.88 6.57
CA ALA A 288 -27.88 2.19 7.60
C ALA A 288 -27.89 3.02 8.90
N ASP A 289 -28.97 2.96 9.67
CA ASP A 289 -29.19 3.74 10.90
C ASP A 289 -29.36 5.26 10.74
N ASP A 290 -29.74 5.72 9.53
CA ASP A 290 -30.09 7.12 9.23
C ASP A 290 -28.93 8.12 9.38
N ILE A 291 -27.69 7.62 9.42
CA ILE A 291 -26.48 8.45 9.44
C ILE A 291 -26.37 9.20 8.11
N VAL A 292 -26.33 10.53 8.18
CA VAL A 292 -26.24 11.41 7.02
C VAL A 292 -24.79 11.58 6.58
N VAL A 293 -24.54 11.33 5.31
CA VAL A 293 -23.28 11.60 4.63
C VAL A 293 -23.53 12.62 3.54
N SER A 294 -22.68 13.64 3.45
CA SER A 294 -22.76 14.62 2.37
C SER A 294 -21.42 14.86 1.72
N LEU A 295 -21.46 15.23 0.45
CA LEU A 295 -20.30 15.65 -0.32
C LEU A 295 -20.71 16.71 -1.33
N THR A 296 -20.05 17.86 -1.29
CA THR A 296 -20.16 18.88 -2.32
C THR A 296 -19.08 18.67 -3.38
N VAL A 297 -19.48 18.54 -4.64
CA VAL A 297 -18.60 18.32 -5.80
C VAL A 297 -18.90 19.35 -6.90
N GLN A 298 -18.09 19.35 -7.96
CA GLN A 298 -18.40 20.13 -9.16
C GLN A 298 -19.67 19.57 -9.84
N ASP A 299 -20.57 20.48 -10.21
CA ASP A 299 -21.77 20.20 -10.99
C ASP A 299 -21.42 20.07 -12.48
N ASP A 300 -20.89 18.90 -12.84
CA ASP A 300 -20.48 18.58 -14.20
C ASP A 300 -20.56 17.07 -14.45
N TRP A 301 -20.92 16.69 -15.66
CA TRP A 301 -21.23 15.33 -16.07
C TRP A 301 -20.01 14.38 -16.00
N HIS A 302 -18.78 14.90 -16.03
CA HIS A 302 -17.57 14.10 -15.91
C HIS A 302 -17.17 13.76 -14.48
N VAL A 303 -17.83 14.37 -13.49
CA VAL A 303 -17.59 14.10 -12.07
C VAL A 303 -18.40 12.85 -11.68
N ARG A 304 -17.73 11.90 -11.02
CA ARG A 304 -18.28 10.56 -10.79
C ARG A 304 -18.02 10.06 -9.39
N VAL A 305 -18.93 9.24 -8.90
CA VAL A 305 -18.83 8.49 -7.65
C VAL A 305 -19.11 7.01 -7.94
N LEU A 306 -18.59 6.12 -7.09
CA LEU A 306 -18.80 4.68 -7.23
C LEU A 306 -19.99 4.23 -6.37
N GLY A 307 -20.75 3.27 -6.90
CA GLY A 307 -21.79 2.51 -6.23
C GLY A 307 -21.42 1.03 -6.07
N PRO A 308 -22.26 0.23 -5.41
CA PRO A 308 -21.99 -1.19 -5.16
C PRO A 308 -21.61 -1.96 -6.44
N GLY A 309 -20.61 -2.84 -6.33
CA GLY A 309 -20.09 -3.60 -7.46
C GLY A 309 -19.29 -2.79 -8.48
N GLY A 310 -18.74 -1.63 -8.08
CA GLY A 310 -17.93 -0.76 -8.94
C GLY A 310 -18.76 0.03 -9.96
N LYS A 311 -20.08 0.14 -9.76
CA LYS A 311 -20.95 0.87 -10.67
C LYS A 311 -20.61 2.35 -10.68
N VAL A 312 -20.35 2.91 -11.85
CA VAL A 312 -20.00 4.34 -11.99
C VAL A 312 -21.27 5.18 -12.12
N HIS A 313 -21.38 6.22 -11.30
CA HIS A 313 -22.47 7.19 -11.36
C HIS A 313 -21.92 8.58 -11.71
N ASN A 314 -22.44 9.19 -12.77
CA ASN A 314 -22.22 10.62 -13.02
C ASN A 314 -23.04 11.43 -12.02
N VAL A 315 -22.42 12.38 -11.33
CA VAL A 315 -23.08 13.09 -10.21
C VAL A 315 -24.28 13.92 -10.65
N THR A 316 -24.30 14.39 -11.90
CA THR A 316 -25.41 15.13 -12.51
C THR A 316 -26.62 14.27 -12.88
N GLU A 317 -26.45 12.94 -12.89
CA GLU A 317 -27.51 11.99 -13.24
C GLU A 317 -28.10 11.30 -12.00
N LEU A 318 -27.51 11.54 -10.82
CA LEU A 318 -27.96 10.97 -9.56
C LEU A 318 -29.38 11.39 -9.21
N ARG A 319 -30.12 10.44 -8.65
CA ARG A 319 -31.49 10.61 -8.19
C ARG A 319 -31.63 10.04 -6.79
N ARG A 320 -32.67 10.52 -6.09
CA ARG A 320 -33.08 9.92 -4.82
C ARG A 320 -33.30 8.41 -5.00
N GLY A 321 -32.71 7.63 -4.10
CA GLY A 321 -32.76 6.17 -4.13
C GLY A 321 -31.58 5.50 -4.84
N ASP A 322 -30.73 6.25 -5.55
CA ASP A 322 -29.49 5.67 -6.08
C ASP A 322 -28.55 5.23 -4.95
N GLU A 323 -27.81 4.16 -5.18
CA GLU A 323 -26.90 3.55 -4.21
C GLU A 323 -25.45 3.90 -4.53
N LEU A 324 -24.74 4.40 -3.52
CA LEU A 324 -23.33 4.81 -3.58
C LEU A 324 -22.50 3.96 -2.59
N LEU A 325 -21.21 3.84 -2.84
CA LEU A 325 -20.24 3.34 -1.87
C LEU A 325 -19.75 4.49 -1.01
N GLY A 326 -19.67 4.23 0.29
CA GLY A 326 -19.12 5.17 1.25
C GLY A 326 -18.44 4.47 2.41
N TYR A 327 -17.91 5.27 3.32
CA TYR A 327 -17.25 4.80 4.54
C TYR A 327 -17.68 5.70 5.70
N LEU A 328 -17.98 5.08 6.83
CA LEU A 328 -18.30 5.78 8.08
C LEU A 328 -17.13 5.60 9.04
N ALA A 329 -16.49 6.70 9.42
CA ALA A 329 -15.46 6.65 10.45
C ALA A 329 -16.12 6.58 11.84
N THR A 330 -15.64 5.66 12.68
CA THR A 330 -16.17 5.43 14.04
C THR A 330 -15.69 6.49 15.04
N ASP A 331 -14.48 7.01 14.85
CA ASP A 331 -13.88 7.99 15.76
C ASP A 331 -14.24 9.43 15.34
N GLN A 332 -14.36 10.33 16.32
CA GLN A 332 -14.42 11.76 16.07
C GLN A 332 -13.04 12.28 15.62
N ARG A 333 -12.93 13.52 15.13
CA ARG A 333 -11.66 14.09 14.66
C ARG A 333 -11.29 15.42 15.32
N HIS A 334 -10.01 15.58 15.65
CA HIS A 334 -9.40 16.87 15.99
C HIS A 334 -8.17 17.09 15.10
N VAL A 335 -8.18 18.14 14.29
CA VAL A 335 -7.11 18.46 13.32
C VAL A 335 -6.67 17.25 12.48
N GLY A 336 -7.63 16.42 12.08
CA GLY A 336 -7.39 15.24 11.25
C GLY A 336 -7.00 13.96 11.99
N PHE A 337 -6.82 13.99 13.30
CA PHE A 337 -6.51 12.82 14.12
C PHE A 337 -7.77 12.22 14.76
N PRO A 338 -7.92 10.87 14.79
CA PRO A 338 -9.00 10.23 15.51
C PRO A 338 -8.92 10.51 17.02
N ILE A 339 -10.05 10.88 17.62
CA ILE A 339 -10.18 11.16 19.05
C ILE A 339 -11.45 10.50 19.61
N GLY A 340 -11.39 10.10 20.89
CA GLY A 340 -12.52 9.55 21.65
C GLY A 340 -13.34 10.63 22.38
N GLU A 341 -13.29 11.88 21.95
CA GLU A 341 -13.98 13.01 22.59
C GLU A 341 -15.16 13.51 21.75
N PHE A 342 -16.10 14.20 22.38
CA PHE A 342 -17.25 14.79 21.69
C PHE A 342 -16.79 15.95 20.78
N CYS A 343 -17.00 15.79 19.48
CA CYS A 343 -16.81 16.83 18.46
C CYS A 343 -18.13 17.00 17.69
N LYS A 344 -18.48 18.25 17.33
CA LYS A 344 -19.69 18.54 16.55
C LYS A 344 -19.37 19.53 15.44
N GLU A 345 -19.46 19.04 14.21
CA GLU A 345 -19.44 19.83 12.98
C GLU A 345 -20.92 20.13 12.61
N ASN A 346 -21.26 21.38 12.23
CA ASN A 346 -22.63 21.78 11.91
C ASN A 346 -22.82 21.97 10.41
#